data_AF-A0AA40BW56-F1
#
_entry.id   AF-A0AA40BW56-F1
#
_cell.length_a   1.000
_cell.length_b   1.000
_cell.length_c   1.000
_cell.angle_alpha   90.00
_cell.angle_beta   90.00
_cell.angle_gamma   90.00
#
_symmetry.space_group_name_H-M   'P 1'
#
loop_
_entity.id
_entity.type
_entity.pdbx_description
1 polymer ?
#
loop_
_entity_poly.entity_id
_entity_poly.type
_entity_poly.pdbx_seq_one_letter_code
_entity_poly.pdbx_strand_id
1 'polypeptide(L)'
;MKLTLIKPKGRGRKKRWQPPDPQRFRRKREEEAAEEEKELAAHQDGNSSHVHRRRRIKTRKPPALIEQLPAEILERIFLMSENLNFPKSSIRIGCSLSGQSFLSELVISAFAPTWDLWFGCPRSQIKSYVDYAKDDLRLGGSPGFQTAVLASRWANLPLILRAQKIWYFRHGAARYFQHTENWAYAFNVQNNLPLDMDEPLHAGGGFDHAAAEDAGACFDADWEQFKNSGSDTRAWLEYMAERKLGRTGYLEMHPSAQMPNHLIMGPYDWDKARWLYWFIRGGASLSATQTWELSKRGYENIMKLDDPELVFQLIRLFSLFGIFGQHWPRFLVVEKLEEAENNSQDMRMSVDSTQVWDFAQRVLLYHLESRSDDKR
;
A
#
# COMPACT_ATOMS: atom_id res chain seq x y z
N MET A 1 -72.01 -1.30 -27.57
CA MET A 1 -70.78 -1.16 -26.74
C MET A 1 -71.11 -1.53 -25.30
N LYS A 2 -70.57 -2.64 -24.78
CA LYS A 2 -70.69 -3.07 -23.38
C LYS A 2 -69.30 -3.00 -22.76
N LEU A 3 -69.07 -2.01 -21.90
CA LEU A 3 -67.85 -1.87 -21.13
C LEU A 3 -67.97 -2.70 -19.84
N THR A 4 -67.02 -3.58 -19.60
CA THR A 4 -66.88 -4.36 -18.37
C THR A 4 -66.21 -3.52 -17.27
N LEU A 5 -66.83 -3.46 -16.10
CA LEU A 5 -66.32 -2.79 -14.91
C LEU A 5 -65.13 -3.57 -14.31
N ILE A 6 -63.99 -2.91 -14.18
CA ILE A 6 -62.82 -3.41 -13.44
C ILE A 6 -63.09 -3.23 -11.93
N LYS A 7 -63.14 -4.33 -11.17
CA LYS A 7 -63.17 -4.29 -9.70
C LYS A 7 -61.76 -4.02 -9.16
N PRO A 8 -61.50 -2.93 -8.43
CA PRO A 8 -60.21 -2.71 -7.76
C PRO A 8 -60.08 -3.67 -6.57
N LYS A 9 -59.01 -4.47 -6.55
CA LYS A 9 -58.64 -5.27 -5.37
C LYS A 9 -58.27 -4.33 -4.21
N GLY A 10 -58.95 -4.51 -3.08
CA GLY A 10 -58.77 -3.71 -1.87
C GLY A 10 -57.33 -3.71 -1.37
N ARG A 11 -56.82 -2.51 -1.05
CA ARG A 11 -55.54 -2.31 -0.36
C ARG A 11 -55.61 -2.98 1.02
N GLY A 12 -54.78 -4.01 1.22
CA GLY A 12 -54.57 -4.59 2.55
C GLY A 12 -54.11 -3.51 3.54
N ARG A 13 -54.70 -3.51 4.74
CA ARG A 13 -54.34 -2.64 5.86
C ARG A 13 -52.82 -2.63 6.05
N LYS A 14 -52.18 -1.46 5.93
CA LYS A 14 -50.78 -1.25 6.33
C LYS A 14 -50.66 -1.62 7.81
N LYS A 15 -49.80 -2.60 8.14
CA LYS A 15 -49.48 -2.94 9.53
C LYS A 15 -48.89 -1.68 10.19
N ARG A 16 -49.50 -1.22 11.29
CA ARG A 16 -48.96 -0.14 12.12
C ARG A 16 -47.58 -0.59 12.60
N TRP A 17 -46.59 0.27 12.41
CA TRP A 17 -45.25 0.08 12.97
C TRP A 17 -45.37 -0.04 14.49
N GLN A 18 -44.77 -1.07 15.07
CA GLN A 18 -44.59 -1.20 16.51
C GLN A 18 -43.09 -1.11 16.81
N PRO A 19 -42.70 -0.44 17.91
CA PRO A 19 -41.31 -0.41 18.35
C PRO A 19 -40.79 -1.84 18.57
N PRO A 20 -39.53 -2.13 18.18
CA PRO A 20 -38.89 -3.40 18.46
C PRO A 20 -38.89 -3.71 19.96
N ASP A 21 -39.35 -4.91 20.33
CA ASP A 21 -39.40 -5.38 21.73
C ASP A 21 -38.00 -5.36 22.38
N PRO A 22 -37.77 -4.55 23.43
CA PRO A 22 -36.49 -4.44 24.13
C PRO A 22 -36.01 -5.78 24.70
N GLN A 23 -36.93 -6.67 25.09
CA GLN A 23 -36.58 -7.98 25.64
C GLN A 23 -35.90 -8.86 24.60
N ARG A 24 -36.22 -8.69 23.31
CA ARG A 24 -35.60 -9.43 22.21
C ARG A 24 -34.13 -9.09 22.03
N PHE A 25 -33.74 -7.82 22.25
CA PHE A 25 -32.33 -7.42 22.19
C PHE A 25 -31.54 -7.93 23.38
N ARG A 26 -32.17 -7.93 24.55
CA ARG A 26 -31.56 -8.46 25.77
C ARG A 26 -31.28 -9.96 25.65
N ARG A 27 -32.25 -10.73 25.15
CA ARG A 27 -32.07 -12.17 24.85
C ARG A 27 -30.97 -12.44 23.84
N LYS A 28 -30.89 -11.64 22.77
CA LYS A 28 -29.85 -11.77 21.75
C LYS A 28 -28.46 -11.48 22.32
N ARG A 29 -28.35 -10.51 23.23
CA ARG A 29 -27.09 -10.17 23.90
C ARG A 29 -26.67 -11.24 24.91
N GLU A 30 -27.63 -11.84 25.61
CA GLU A 30 -27.41 -12.98 26.52
C GLU A 30 -27.02 -14.25 25.74
N GLU A 31 -27.61 -14.50 24.57
CA GLU A 31 -27.21 -15.58 23.66
C GLU A 31 -25.80 -15.37 23.10
N GLU A 32 -25.45 -14.14 22.70
CA GLU A 32 -24.11 -13.80 22.20
C GLU A 32 -23.04 -13.93 23.30
N ALA A 33 -23.32 -13.48 24.53
CA ALA A 33 -22.41 -13.65 25.67
C ALA A 33 -22.20 -15.13 26.04
N ALA A 34 -23.25 -15.96 25.96
CA ALA A 34 -23.15 -17.39 26.22
C ALA A 34 -22.40 -18.17 25.12
N GLU A 35 -22.43 -17.69 23.87
CA GLU A 35 -21.58 -18.23 22.79
C GLU A 35 -20.10 -17.85 23.00
N GLU A 36 -19.83 -16.62 23.44
CA GLU A 36 -18.49 -16.12 23.71
C GLU A 36 -17.83 -16.85 24.90
N GLU A 37 -18.60 -17.11 25.97
CA GLU A 37 -18.14 -17.89 27.12
C GLU A 37 -17.84 -19.36 26.77
N LYS A 38 -18.61 -19.94 25.83
CA LYS A 38 -18.34 -21.29 25.29
C LYS A 38 -17.11 -21.33 24.37
N GLU A 39 -16.88 -20.30 23.57
CA GLU A 39 -15.67 -20.19 22.73
C GLU A 39 -14.41 -20.03 23.61
N LEU A 40 -14.50 -19.30 24.73
CA LEU A 40 -13.40 -19.16 25.70
C LEU A 40 -13.12 -20.46 26.46
N ALA A 41 -14.16 -21.21 26.85
CA ALA A 41 -14.00 -22.51 27.50
C ALA A 41 -13.38 -23.55 26.54
N ALA A 42 -13.72 -23.51 25.25
CA ALA A 42 -13.15 -24.41 24.23
C ALA A 42 -11.67 -24.12 23.89
N HIS A 43 -11.14 -22.95 24.29
CA HIS A 43 -9.74 -22.58 24.08
C HIS A 43 -8.79 -23.03 25.20
N GLN A 44 -9.30 -23.49 26.35
CA GLN A 44 -8.48 -23.96 27.48
C GLN A 44 -8.19 -25.48 27.46
N ASP A 45 -9.01 -26.28 26.78
CA ASP A 45 -8.75 -27.71 26.58
C ASP A 45 -7.88 -27.92 25.33
N GLY A 46 -6.57 -27.94 25.57
CA GLY A 46 -5.57 -28.20 24.55
C GLY A 46 -5.69 -29.59 23.92
N ASN A 47 -5.24 -29.65 22.66
CA ASN A 47 -4.91 -30.84 21.86
C ASN A 47 -5.96 -31.30 20.83
N SER A 48 -6.04 -30.61 19.67
CA SER A 48 -6.05 -31.26 18.33
C SER A 48 -6.01 -30.23 17.19
N SER A 49 -5.38 -30.65 16.09
CA SER A 49 -5.19 -30.00 14.79
C SER A 49 -6.21 -28.91 14.39
N HIS A 50 -5.72 -27.69 14.18
CA HIS A 50 -6.46 -26.57 13.60
C HIS A 50 -6.76 -26.81 12.10
N VAL A 51 -7.89 -27.47 11.81
CA VAL A 51 -8.61 -27.27 10.54
C VAL A 51 -9.58 -26.12 10.77
N HIS A 52 -9.30 -24.95 10.19
CA HIS A 52 -10.21 -23.79 10.23
C HIS A 52 -11.58 -24.18 9.65
N ARG A 53 -12.52 -24.47 10.55
CA ARG A 53 -13.90 -24.82 10.20
C ARG A 53 -14.58 -23.55 9.69
N ARG A 54 -14.63 -23.39 8.36
CA ARG A 54 -15.31 -22.27 7.69
C ARG A 54 -16.73 -22.13 8.26
N ARG A 55 -17.03 -21.00 8.92
CA ARG A 55 -18.36 -20.68 9.47
C ARG A 55 -19.40 -20.78 8.34
N ARG A 56 -20.30 -21.77 8.44
CA ARG A 56 -21.32 -22.03 7.42
C ARG A 56 -22.43 -20.98 7.55
N ILE A 57 -22.30 -19.88 6.81
CA ILE A 57 -23.31 -18.81 6.77
C ILE A 57 -24.60 -19.38 6.17
N LYS A 58 -25.61 -19.59 7.02
CA LYS A 58 -26.95 -20.04 6.61
C LYS A 58 -27.68 -18.92 5.87
N THR A 59 -27.34 -18.70 4.60
CA THR A 59 -28.15 -17.87 3.71
C THR A 59 -29.45 -18.63 3.40
N ARG A 60 -30.60 -18.06 3.80
CA ARG A 60 -31.94 -18.67 3.65
C ARG A 60 -32.41 -18.81 2.19
N LYS A 61 -31.68 -18.27 1.22
CA LYS A 61 -32.02 -18.32 -0.21
C LYS A 61 -31.23 -19.45 -0.91
N PRO A 62 -31.84 -20.16 -1.87
CA PRO A 62 -31.12 -21.11 -2.70
C PRO A 62 -30.01 -20.38 -3.49
N PRO A 63 -28.85 -21.01 -3.69
CA PRO A 63 -27.77 -20.39 -4.45
C PRO A 63 -28.18 -20.11 -5.88
N ALA A 64 -27.78 -18.95 -6.40
CA ALA A 64 -27.89 -18.68 -7.84
C ALA A 64 -27.02 -19.67 -8.63
N LEU A 65 -27.35 -19.91 -9.91
CA LEU A 65 -26.62 -20.89 -10.75
C LEU A 65 -25.11 -20.64 -10.76
N ILE A 66 -24.68 -19.38 -10.82
CA ILE A 66 -23.27 -19.01 -10.79
C ILE A 66 -22.60 -19.36 -9.43
N GLU A 67 -23.33 -19.29 -8.32
CA GLU A 67 -22.81 -19.63 -6.99
C GLU A 67 -22.66 -21.15 -6.77
N GLN A 68 -23.19 -21.96 -7.68
CA GLN A 68 -23.09 -23.42 -7.64
C GLN A 68 -21.86 -23.93 -8.43
N LEU A 69 -21.16 -23.04 -9.14
CA LEU A 69 -19.96 -23.40 -9.88
C LEU A 69 -18.82 -23.79 -8.93
N PRO A 70 -17.93 -24.72 -9.34
CA PRO A 70 -16.69 -25.00 -8.62
C PRO A 70 -15.85 -23.75 -8.44
N ALA A 71 -15.05 -23.71 -7.35
CA ALA A 71 -14.23 -22.55 -7.02
C ALA A 71 -13.28 -22.20 -8.16
N GLU A 72 -12.68 -23.19 -8.80
CA GLU A 72 -11.72 -23.05 -9.90
C GLU A 72 -12.34 -22.33 -11.11
N ILE A 73 -13.63 -22.56 -11.37
CA ILE A 73 -14.35 -21.89 -12.45
C ILE A 73 -14.66 -20.45 -12.06
N LEU A 74 -15.06 -20.21 -10.82
CA LEU A 74 -15.27 -18.85 -10.29
C LEU A 74 -13.97 -18.03 -10.32
N GLU A 75 -12.85 -18.65 -9.96
CA GLU A 75 -11.51 -18.04 -10.00
C GLU A 75 -11.14 -17.64 -11.42
N ARG A 76 -11.31 -18.53 -12.41
CA ARG A 76 -11.06 -18.21 -13.83
C ARG A 76 -11.96 -17.09 -14.34
N ILE A 77 -13.26 -17.13 -14.04
CA ILE A 77 -14.19 -16.06 -14.42
C ILE A 77 -13.71 -14.73 -13.82
N PHE A 78 -13.31 -14.74 -12.55
CA PHE A 78 -12.86 -13.54 -11.89
C PHE A 78 -11.58 -12.99 -12.53
N LEU A 79 -10.55 -13.82 -12.71
CA LEU A 79 -9.28 -13.42 -13.34
C LEU A 79 -9.49 -12.89 -14.76
N MET A 80 -10.33 -13.54 -15.57
CA MET A 80 -10.62 -13.07 -16.92
C MET A 80 -11.43 -11.77 -16.96
N SER A 81 -12.27 -11.53 -15.95
CA SER A 81 -13.12 -10.33 -15.89
C SER A 81 -12.40 -9.10 -15.31
N GLU A 82 -11.31 -9.32 -14.56
CA GLU A 82 -10.58 -8.30 -13.76
C GLU A 82 -11.50 -7.44 -12.86
N ASN A 83 -12.72 -7.90 -12.56
CA ASN A 83 -13.74 -7.10 -11.93
C ASN A 83 -13.91 -7.46 -10.45
N LEU A 84 -13.32 -6.66 -9.56
CA LEU A 84 -13.38 -6.89 -8.11
C LEU A 84 -14.79 -6.71 -7.51
N ASN A 85 -15.79 -6.30 -8.28
CA ASN A 85 -17.19 -6.32 -7.84
C ASN A 85 -17.78 -7.74 -7.90
N PHE A 86 -17.18 -8.66 -8.65
CA PHE A 86 -17.62 -10.05 -8.74
C PHE A 86 -17.65 -10.75 -7.37
N PRO A 87 -16.55 -10.82 -6.58
CA PRO A 87 -16.61 -11.40 -5.24
C PRO A 87 -17.53 -10.63 -4.28
N LYS A 88 -17.80 -9.35 -4.52
CA LYS A 88 -18.72 -8.53 -3.71
C LYS A 88 -20.19 -8.80 -4.01
N SER A 89 -20.51 -9.32 -5.20
CA SER A 89 -21.87 -9.59 -5.64
C SER A 89 -22.59 -10.65 -4.81
N SER A 90 -21.84 -11.57 -4.20
CA SER A 90 -22.38 -12.63 -3.35
C SER A 90 -21.39 -13.03 -2.27
N ILE A 91 -21.88 -13.18 -1.04
CA ILE A 91 -21.09 -13.70 0.09
C ILE A 91 -20.54 -15.09 -0.22
N ARG A 92 -21.29 -15.94 -0.94
CA ARG A 92 -20.83 -17.31 -1.26
C ARG A 92 -19.65 -17.26 -2.22
N ILE A 93 -19.76 -16.45 -3.27
CA ILE A 93 -18.68 -16.24 -4.25
C ILE A 93 -17.47 -15.62 -3.54
N GLY A 94 -17.68 -14.58 -2.75
CA GLY A 94 -16.64 -13.95 -1.94
C GLY A 94 -15.91 -14.97 -1.07
N CYS A 95 -16.62 -15.78 -0.29
CA CYS A 95 -16.01 -16.82 0.54
C CYS A 95 -15.22 -17.88 -0.27
N SER A 96 -15.69 -18.24 -1.46
CA SER A 96 -14.96 -19.16 -2.35
C SER A 96 -13.65 -18.53 -2.85
N LEU A 97 -13.65 -17.21 -3.11
CA LEU A 97 -12.53 -16.45 -3.66
C LEU A 97 -11.65 -15.77 -2.59
N SER A 98 -11.92 -15.95 -1.29
CA SER A 98 -11.11 -15.40 -0.19
C SER A 98 -9.87 -16.25 0.14
N GLY A 99 -9.59 -17.31 -0.63
CA GLY A 99 -8.44 -18.18 -0.36
C GLY A 99 -7.11 -17.46 -0.56
N GLN A 100 -6.17 -17.59 0.39
CA GLN A 100 -4.87 -16.91 0.31
C GLN A 100 -4.09 -17.26 -0.96
N SER A 101 -4.16 -18.52 -1.42
CA SER A 101 -3.55 -18.95 -2.67
C SER A 101 -4.11 -18.17 -3.86
N PHE A 102 -5.44 -18.08 -3.96
CA PHE A 102 -6.09 -17.34 -5.02
C PHE A 102 -5.83 -15.83 -4.94
N LEU A 103 -5.80 -15.24 -3.75
CA LEU A 103 -5.45 -13.82 -3.58
C LEU A 103 -4.01 -13.55 -4.04
N SER A 104 -3.07 -14.46 -3.78
CA SER A 104 -1.73 -14.35 -4.35
C SER A 104 -1.75 -14.44 -5.88
N GLU A 105 -2.49 -15.40 -6.47
CA GLU A 105 -2.66 -15.48 -7.93
C GLU A 105 -3.30 -14.23 -8.52
N LEU A 106 -4.26 -13.62 -7.83
CA LEU A 106 -4.90 -12.38 -8.26
C LEU A 106 -3.91 -11.21 -8.29
N VAL A 107 -3.05 -11.11 -7.27
CA VAL A 107 -1.96 -10.12 -7.27
C VAL A 107 -0.97 -10.41 -8.40
N ILE A 108 -0.57 -11.67 -8.59
CA ILE A 108 0.30 -12.06 -9.72
C ILE A 108 -0.37 -11.66 -11.04
N SER A 109 -1.65 -11.97 -11.25
CA SER A 109 -2.35 -11.62 -12.48
C SER A 109 -2.38 -10.10 -12.74
N ALA A 110 -2.46 -9.28 -11.69
CA ALA A 110 -2.50 -7.83 -11.83
C ALA A 110 -1.12 -7.20 -12.12
N PHE A 111 -0.04 -7.77 -11.55
CA PHE A 111 1.28 -7.16 -11.59
C PHE A 111 2.30 -7.91 -12.47
N ALA A 112 2.11 -9.21 -12.73
CA ALA A 112 3.01 -10.01 -13.55
C ALA A 112 3.31 -9.38 -14.91
N PRO A 113 2.34 -8.80 -15.66
CA PRO A 113 2.67 -8.14 -16.92
C PRO A 113 3.68 -6.99 -16.78
N THR A 114 3.73 -6.29 -15.64
CA THR A 114 4.74 -5.27 -15.34
C THR A 114 6.04 -5.93 -14.88
N TRP A 115 5.96 -6.92 -13.99
CA TRP A 115 7.14 -7.65 -13.49
C TRP A 115 7.90 -8.39 -14.59
N ASP A 116 7.18 -8.96 -15.56
CA ASP A 116 7.73 -9.65 -16.72
C ASP A 116 8.64 -8.75 -17.56
N LEU A 117 8.46 -7.43 -17.50
CA LEU A 117 9.26 -6.47 -18.24
C LEU A 117 10.37 -5.85 -17.36
N TRP A 118 10.09 -5.62 -16.08
CA TRP A 118 10.87 -4.65 -15.29
C TRP A 118 11.32 -5.12 -13.90
N PHE A 119 10.91 -6.30 -13.44
CA PHE A 119 11.24 -6.76 -12.09
C PHE A 119 12.76 -6.77 -11.84
N GLY A 120 13.20 -6.18 -10.73
CA GLY A 120 14.60 -6.11 -10.34
C GLY A 120 15.48 -5.14 -11.16
N CYS A 121 14.91 -4.38 -12.10
CA CYS A 121 15.64 -3.40 -12.90
C CYS A 121 15.50 -1.98 -12.30
N PRO A 122 16.59 -1.36 -11.81
CA PRO A 122 16.51 0.00 -11.27
C PRO A 122 16.05 1.01 -12.34
N ARG A 123 15.16 1.91 -11.95
CA ARG A 123 14.59 2.92 -12.85
C ARG A 123 15.65 3.83 -13.47
N SER A 124 16.74 4.10 -12.73
CA SER A 124 17.91 4.86 -13.19
C SER A 124 18.60 4.22 -14.41
N GLN A 125 18.50 2.90 -14.57
CA GLN A 125 19.15 2.13 -15.62
C GLN A 125 18.25 1.88 -16.84
N ILE A 126 16.96 2.23 -16.75
CA ILE A 126 16.02 2.09 -17.87
C ILE A 126 16.35 3.15 -18.94
N LYS A 127 17.22 2.78 -19.87
CA LYS A 127 17.55 3.55 -21.09
C LYS A 127 16.66 3.11 -22.25
N SER A 128 15.35 3.14 -22.05
CA SER A 128 14.39 2.67 -23.06
C SER A 128 14.27 3.68 -24.21
N TYR A 129 13.56 4.81 -23.98
CA TYR A 129 13.42 5.94 -24.91
C TYR A 129 12.86 7.15 -24.14
N VAL A 130 12.83 8.32 -24.78
CA VAL A 130 12.29 9.57 -24.21
C VAL A 130 10.81 9.36 -23.83
N ASP A 131 10.41 9.79 -22.63
CA ASP A 131 9.03 9.69 -22.13
C ASP A 131 8.47 8.27 -21.96
N TYR A 132 9.30 7.22 -21.85
CA TYR A 132 8.83 5.85 -21.62
C TYR A 132 7.89 5.71 -20.41
N ALA A 133 8.03 6.56 -19.40
CA ALA A 133 7.17 6.59 -18.22
C ALA A 133 5.72 7.04 -18.52
N LYS A 134 5.46 7.61 -19.69
CA LYS A 134 4.13 8.02 -20.17
C LYS A 134 3.55 7.04 -21.19
N ASP A 135 4.30 6.02 -21.60
CA ASP A 135 3.86 5.04 -22.59
C ASP A 135 3.16 3.87 -21.88
N ASP A 136 1.88 4.09 -21.56
CA ASP A 136 1.01 3.11 -20.90
C ASP A 136 0.95 1.75 -21.65
N LEU A 137 1.19 1.74 -22.97
CA LEU A 137 1.11 0.51 -23.77
C LEU A 137 2.32 -0.40 -23.57
N ARG A 138 3.49 0.15 -23.24
CA ARG A 138 4.76 -0.60 -23.14
C ARG A 138 5.20 -0.90 -21.71
N LEU A 139 4.55 -0.30 -20.72
CA LEU A 139 4.88 -0.52 -19.31
C LEU A 139 4.37 -1.87 -18.77
N GLY A 140 3.41 -2.48 -19.48
CA GLY A 140 2.82 -3.77 -19.14
C GLY A 140 1.82 -3.67 -17.98
N GLY A 141 0.72 -4.40 -18.10
CA GLY A 141 -0.32 -4.48 -17.05
C GLY A 141 -1.36 -3.37 -17.12
N SER A 142 -2.45 -3.56 -16.37
CA SER A 142 -3.57 -2.61 -16.32
C SER A 142 -3.45 -1.73 -15.08
N PRO A 143 -3.24 -0.40 -15.20
CA PRO A 143 -3.16 0.48 -14.04
C PRO A 143 -4.46 0.50 -13.24
N GLY A 144 -5.61 0.39 -13.90
CA GLY A 144 -6.92 0.31 -13.25
C GLY A 144 -7.06 -0.96 -12.41
N PHE A 145 -6.58 -2.10 -12.92
CA PHE A 145 -6.64 -3.37 -12.20
C PHE A 145 -5.67 -3.40 -11.01
N GLN A 146 -4.42 -2.96 -11.19
CA GLN A 146 -3.45 -2.81 -10.09
C GLN A 146 -3.99 -1.89 -8.99
N THR A 147 -4.55 -0.74 -9.38
CA THR A 147 -5.18 0.21 -8.44
C THR A 147 -6.31 -0.45 -7.66
N ALA A 148 -7.19 -1.19 -8.34
CA ALA A 148 -8.33 -1.84 -7.69
C ALA A 148 -7.91 -2.95 -6.71
N VAL A 149 -6.88 -3.73 -7.08
CA VAL A 149 -6.26 -4.73 -6.19
C VAL A 149 -5.68 -4.04 -4.96
N LEU A 150 -4.86 -3.01 -5.12
CA LEU A 150 -4.24 -2.28 -4.00
C LEU A 150 -5.27 -1.60 -3.08
N ALA A 151 -6.37 -1.11 -3.64
CA ALA A 151 -7.46 -0.49 -2.87
C ALA A 151 -8.32 -1.52 -2.08
N SER A 152 -8.10 -2.81 -2.28
CA SER A 152 -8.88 -3.85 -1.61
C SER A 152 -8.50 -4.00 -0.14
N ARG A 153 -9.49 -4.20 0.72
CA ARG A 153 -9.29 -4.32 2.19
C ARG A 153 -8.41 -5.49 2.62
N TRP A 154 -8.28 -6.51 1.78
CA TRP A 154 -7.43 -7.68 2.03
C TRP A 154 -6.02 -7.49 1.50
N ALA A 155 -5.77 -6.48 0.65
CA ALA A 155 -4.44 -6.20 0.14
C ALA A 155 -3.58 -5.62 1.26
N ASN A 156 -2.41 -6.22 1.45
CA ASN A 156 -1.41 -5.80 2.41
C ASN A 156 -0.03 -6.20 1.89
N LEU A 157 1.01 -5.61 2.47
CA LEU A 157 2.38 -5.83 2.06
C LEU A 157 2.80 -7.31 2.11
N PRO A 158 2.53 -8.09 3.19
CA PRO A 158 2.90 -9.51 3.22
C PRO A 158 2.31 -10.35 2.08
N LEU A 159 1.06 -10.08 1.69
CA LEU A 159 0.42 -10.76 0.57
C LEU A 159 1.11 -10.42 -0.77
N ILE A 160 1.46 -9.15 -0.96
CA ILE A 160 2.12 -8.67 -2.19
C ILE A 160 3.54 -9.27 -2.29
N LEU A 161 4.33 -9.21 -1.22
CA LEU A 161 5.67 -9.81 -1.20
C LEU A 161 5.62 -11.33 -1.44
N ARG A 162 4.62 -12.02 -0.87
CA ARG A 162 4.37 -13.43 -1.16
C ARG A 162 4.04 -13.68 -2.63
N ALA A 163 3.23 -12.82 -3.25
CA ALA A 163 2.89 -12.92 -4.66
C ALA A 163 4.13 -12.68 -5.55
N GLN A 164 4.96 -11.69 -5.22
CA GLN A 164 6.25 -11.44 -5.89
C GLN A 164 7.16 -12.67 -5.79
N LYS A 165 7.29 -13.27 -4.61
CA LYS A 165 8.04 -14.51 -4.39
C LYS A 165 7.55 -15.63 -5.31
N ILE A 166 6.23 -15.90 -5.33
CA ILE A 166 5.65 -16.96 -6.15
C ILE A 166 5.87 -16.69 -7.64
N TRP A 167 5.65 -15.46 -8.11
CA TRP A 167 5.89 -15.09 -9.50
C TRP A 167 7.36 -15.27 -9.87
N TYR A 168 8.27 -14.81 -9.01
CA TYR A 168 9.71 -14.92 -9.24
C TYR A 168 10.14 -16.39 -9.36
N PHE A 169 9.65 -17.28 -8.50
CA PHE A 169 9.96 -18.72 -8.64
C PHE A 169 9.44 -19.34 -9.94
N ARG A 170 8.36 -18.82 -10.51
CA ARG A 170 7.75 -19.35 -11.74
C ARG A 170 8.33 -18.75 -13.02
N HIS A 171 8.70 -17.47 -12.98
CA HIS A 171 8.99 -16.66 -14.17
C HIS A 171 10.30 -15.86 -14.08
N GLY A 172 10.91 -15.81 -12.89
CA GLY A 172 12.06 -14.98 -12.56
C GLY A 172 13.41 -15.70 -12.59
N ALA A 173 13.45 -17.02 -12.70
CA ALA A 173 14.69 -17.78 -12.85
C ALA A 173 15.49 -17.25 -14.07
N ALA A 174 16.77 -16.99 -13.88
CA ALA A 174 17.67 -16.33 -14.84
C ALA A 174 17.47 -14.82 -15.08
N ARG A 175 16.61 -14.14 -14.32
CA ARG A 175 16.55 -12.67 -14.34
C ARG A 175 17.64 -12.08 -13.44
N TYR A 176 18.22 -10.98 -13.89
CA TYR A 176 19.10 -10.17 -13.05
C TYR A 176 18.25 -9.37 -12.07
N PHE A 177 18.56 -9.49 -10.78
CA PHE A 177 17.96 -8.68 -9.74
C PHE A 177 19.04 -7.82 -9.10
N GLN A 178 18.81 -6.51 -9.03
CA GLN A 178 19.68 -5.58 -8.32
C GLN A 178 18.92 -4.99 -7.15
N HIS A 179 19.52 -4.86 -5.97
CA HIS A 179 18.96 -4.08 -4.87
C HIS A 179 18.77 -2.61 -5.29
N THR A 180 17.74 -1.93 -4.75
CA THR A 180 17.60 -0.49 -4.99
C THR A 180 18.89 0.18 -4.56
N GLU A 181 19.49 0.99 -5.45
CA GLU A 181 20.82 1.57 -5.28
C GLU A 181 21.11 1.86 -3.81
N ASN A 182 22.01 1.04 -3.27
CA ASN A 182 22.37 0.91 -1.87
C ASN A 182 22.50 2.33 -1.29
N TRP A 183 21.49 2.82 -0.56
CA TRP A 183 21.34 4.25 -0.23
C TRP A 183 22.52 4.76 0.60
N ALA A 184 23.12 3.86 1.39
CA ALA A 184 24.37 4.08 2.10
C ALA A 184 25.62 4.02 1.19
N TYR A 185 25.64 3.20 0.14
CA TYR A 185 26.77 3.12 -0.79
C TYR A 185 26.88 4.34 -1.69
N ALA A 186 25.75 4.83 -2.21
CA ALA A 186 25.75 6.07 -2.98
C ALA A 186 26.28 7.23 -2.13
N PHE A 187 25.86 7.29 -0.85
CA PHE A 187 26.37 8.25 0.12
C PHE A 187 27.87 8.08 0.41
N ASN A 188 28.35 6.87 0.68
CA ASN A 188 29.75 6.62 1.02
C ASN A 188 30.70 6.83 -0.17
N VAL A 189 30.30 6.40 -1.37
CA VAL A 189 31.06 6.60 -2.61
C VAL A 189 31.15 8.08 -2.98
N GLN A 190 30.07 8.84 -2.80
CA GLN A 190 30.04 10.28 -3.10
C GLN A 190 30.84 11.09 -2.08
N ASN A 191 30.92 10.64 -0.82
CA ASN A 191 31.63 11.33 0.25
C ASN A 191 33.06 10.79 0.51
N ASN A 192 33.59 9.89 -0.34
CA ASN A 192 34.90 9.26 -0.15
C ASN A 192 35.09 8.65 1.26
N LEU A 193 34.01 8.23 1.90
CA LEU A 193 34.09 7.54 3.18
C LEU A 193 34.58 6.11 2.93
N PRO A 194 35.43 5.55 3.81
CA PRO A 194 35.87 4.17 3.69
C PRO A 194 34.63 3.26 3.56
N LEU A 195 34.53 2.57 2.43
CA LEU A 195 33.59 1.46 2.31
C LEU A 195 34.06 0.42 3.31
N ASP A 196 33.27 0.18 4.35
CA ASP A 196 33.56 -0.91 5.28
C ASP A 196 33.38 -2.22 4.49
N MET A 197 34.50 -2.78 4.04
CA MET A 197 34.54 -3.95 3.15
C MET A 197 34.15 -5.24 3.88
N ASP A 198 33.97 -5.18 5.20
CA ASP A 198 33.70 -6.32 6.09
C ASP A 198 32.21 -6.51 6.42
N GLU A 199 31.32 -5.57 6.05
CA GLU A 199 29.89 -5.88 5.99
C GLU A 199 29.63 -6.73 4.73
N PRO A 200 28.97 -7.90 4.82
CA PRO A 200 28.64 -8.70 3.65
C PRO A 200 27.70 -7.87 2.77
N LEU A 201 28.29 -7.21 1.78
CA LEU A 201 27.57 -6.41 0.81
C LEU A 201 26.62 -7.35 0.06
N HIS A 202 25.32 -7.33 0.41
CA HIS A 202 24.22 -7.65 -0.51
C HIS A 202 24.18 -6.66 -1.72
N ALA A 203 25.29 -6.00 -2.04
CA ALA A 203 25.34 -4.80 -2.86
C ALA A 203 25.58 -5.05 -4.35
N GLY A 204 25.79 -6.29 -4.77
CA GLY A 204 26.00 -6.60 -6.19
C GLY A 204 24.70 -6.77 -6.98
N GLY A 205 23.61 -7.18 -6.32
CA GLY A 205 22.60 -7.96 -7.01
C GLY A 205 23.22 -9.18 -7.71
N GLY A 206 22.46 -9.81 -8.60
CA GLY A 206 22.97 -10.94 -9.36
C GLY A 206 21.88 -11.67 -10.13
N PHE A 207 22.31 -12.53 -11.04
CA PHE A 207 21.45 -13.57 -11.57
C PHE A 207 21.07 -14.51 -10.44
N ASP A 208 19.79 -14.84 -10.33
CA ASP A 208 19.23 -15.70 -9.29
C ASP A 208 19.39 -15.18 -7.84
N HIS A 209 19.78 -13.91 -7.64
CA HIS A 209 19.96 -13.31 -6.30
C HIS A 209 18.65 -13.30 -5.50
N ALA A 210 17.56 -12.86 -6.12
CA ALA A 210 16.22 -12.94 -5.53
C ALA A 210 15.68 -14.39 -5.42
N ALA A 211 16.30 -15.36 -6.10
CA ALA A 211 16.01 -16.79 -5.96
C ALA A 211 16.68 -17.37 -4.71
N ALA A 212 17.91 -16.93 -4.45
CA ALA A 212 18.74 -17.38 -3.33
C ALA A 212 18.26 -16.80 -1.99
N GLU A 213 17.81 -15.54 -1.98
CA GLU A 213 17.52 -14.82 -0.74
C GLU A 213 16.03 -14.60 -0.45
N ASP A 214 15.10 -14.93 -1.35
CA ASP A 214 13.67 -14.58 -1.27
C ASP A 214 13.42 -13.07 -1.50
N ALA A 215 12.56 -12.73 -2.47
CA ALA A 215 12.19 -11.34 -2.77
C ALA A 215 11.69 -10.56 -1.54
N GLY A 216 11.07 -11.26 -0.58
CA GLY A 216 10.70 -10.68 0.72
C GLY A 216 11.90 -10.27 1.57
N ALA A 217 12.94 -11.10 1.65
CA ALA A 217 14.14 -10.76 2.40
C ALA A 217 14.94 -9.65 1.72
N CYS A 218 14.99 -9.63 0.39
CA CYS A 218 15.59 -8.52 -0.34
C CYS A 218 14.87 -7.18 -0.04
N PHE A 219 13.54 -7.21 0.04
CA PHE A 219 12.76 -6.04 0.47
C PHE A 219 13.08 -5.63 1.91
N ASP A 220 13.18 -6.59 2.83
CA ASP A 220 13.47 -6.33 4.23
C ASP A 220 14.88 -5.73 4.42
N ALA A 221 15.87 -6.24 3.69
CA ALA A 221 17.22 -5.68 3.67
C ALA A 221 17.22 -4.23 3.16
N ASP A 222 16.52 -3.96 2.05
CA ASP A 222 16.38 -2.61 1.49
C ASP A 222 15.67 -1.66 2.48
N TRP A 223 14.64 -2.14 3.17
CA TRP A 223 13.91 -1.38 4.16
C TRP A 223 14.76 -1.07 5.41
N GLU A 224 15.49 -2.04 5.93
CA GLU A 224 16.37 -1.83 7.08
C GLU A 224 17.50 -0.85 6.75
N GLN A 225 18.06 -0.96 5.54
CA GLN A 225 19.02 0.03 5.06
C GLN A 225 18.41 1.43 4.95
N PHE A 226 17.19 1.56 4.40
CA PHE A 226 16.50 2.84 4.37
C PHE A 226 16.38 3.46 5.75
N LYS A 227 15.88 2.67 6.69
CA LYS A 227 15.65 3.11 8.07
C LYS A 227 16.95 3.61 8.69
N ASN A 228 18.04 2.85 8.51
CA ASN A 228 19.35 3.13 9.10
C ASN A 228 20.12 4.26 8.40
N SER A 229 19.84 4.55 7.12
CA SER A 229 20.47 5.64 6.36
C SER A 229 20.03 7.06 6.76
N GLY A 230 19.15 7.19 7.77
CA GLY A 230 18.40 8.42 8.06
C GLY A 230 18.92 9.29 9.22
N SER A 231 20.06 8.99 9.84
CA SER A 231 20.53 9.79 10.99
C SER A 231 21.13 11.15 10.59
N ASP A 232 21.62 11.30 9.36
CA ASP A 232 22.16 12.57 8.86
C ASP A 232 21.22 13.21 7.82
N THR A 233 20.58 14.30 8.22
CA THR A 233 19.66 15.08 7.38
C THR A 233 20.36 15.72 6.18
N ARG A 234 21.59 16.19 6.38
CA ARG A 234 22.34 16.93 5.36
C ARG A 234 22.76 15.99 4.24
N ALA A 235 23.35 14.86 4.63
CA ALA A 235 23.68 13.74 3.75
C ALA A 235 22.52 13.35 2.82
N TRP A 236 21.33 13.19 3.40
CA TRP A 236 20.16 12.79 2.65
C TRP A 236 19.65 13.87 1.69
N LEU A 237 19.69 15.15 2.08
CA LEU A 237 19.31 16.27 1.20
C LEU A 237 20.28 16.44 0.03
N GLU A 238 21.59 16.33 0.28
CA GLU A 238 22.63 16.37 -0.77
C GLU A 238 22.44 15.22 -1.77
N TYR A 239 22.13 14.02 -1.28
CA TYR A 239 21.77 12.86 -2.13
C TYR A 239 20.55 13.14 -3.01
N MET A 240 19.50 13.76 -2.47
CA MET A 240 18.30 14.10 -3.25
C MET A 240 18.58 15.14 -4.34
N ALA A 241 19.48 16.09 -4.08
CA ALA A 241 19.86 17.14 -5.02
C ALA A 241 20.53 16.57 -6.28
N GLU A 242 21.43 15.60 -6.09
CA GLU A 242 22.23 15.05 -7.19
C GLU A 242 21.45 14.09 -8.09
N ARG A 243 20.50 13.31 -7.53
CA ARG A 243 19.88 12.21 -8.29
C ARG A 243 18.57 12.54 -8.98
N LYS A 244 18.02 13.74 -8.77
CA LYS A 244 16.67 14.16 -9.20
C LYS A 244 15.61 13.17 -8.68
N LEU A 245 14.73 13.64 -7.79
CA LEU A 245 13.65 12.92 -7.08
C LEU A 245 12.79 11.88 -7.85
N GLY A 246 12.92 11.73 -9.18
CA GLY A 246 12.09 10.85 -10.01
C GLY A 246 12.77 9.58 -10.57
N ARG A 247 13.99 9.23 -10.14
CA ARG A 247 14.72 8.06 -10.70
C ARG A 247 15.13 6.99 -9.68
N THR A 248 14.76 7.15 -8.42
CA THR A 248 15.03 6.14 -7.38
C THR A 248 13.98 5.02 -7.44
N GLY A 249 14.38 3.81 -7.05
CA GLY A 249 13.50 2.62 -7.06
C GLY A 249 13.54 1.81 -8.37
N TYR A 250 12.59 0.90 -8.49
CA TYR A 250 12.29 0.05 -9.64
C TYR A 250 11.06 0.55 -10.39
N LEU A 251 10.68 -0.22 -11.40
CA LEU A 251 9.41 -0.11 -12.12
C LEU A 251 8.60 -1.41 -11.95
N GLU A 252 8.37 -1.81 -10.70
CA GLU A 252 7.61 -3.04 -10.37
C GLU A 252 6.10 -2.83 -10.41
N MET A 253 5.63 -1.61 -10.61
CA MET A 253 4.22 -1.30 -10.81
C MET A 253 4.03 -0.26 -11.90
N HIS A 254 2.83 -0.25 -12.48
CA HIS A 254 2.48 0.72 -13.50
C HIS A 254 2.51 2.13 -12.88
N PRO A 255 3.22 3.13 -13.46
CA PRO A 255 3.32 4.49 -12.92
C PRO A 255 1.97 5.18 -12.67
N SER A 256 1.00 4.90 -13.54
CA SER A 256 -0.39 5.37 -13.46
C SER A 256 -1.27 4.60 -12.45
N ALA A 257 -0.77 3.54 -11.81
CA ALA A 257 -1.48 2.86 -10.73
C ALA A 257 -1.53 3.74 -9.48
N GLN A 258 -2.70 3.84 -8.85
CA GLN A 258 -2.91 4.75 -7.73
C GLN A 258 -2.70 4.04 -6.39
N MET A 259 -1.96 4.71 -5.50
CA MET A 259 -1.86 4.29 -4.11
C MET A 259 -3.19 4.52 -3.38
N PRO A 260 -3.63 3.62 -2.48
CA PRO A 260 -4.82 3.86 -1.68
C PRO A 260 -4.72 5.14 -0.83
N ASN A 261 -5.76 5.99 -0.89
CA ASN A 261 -5.76 7.28 -0.17
C ASN A 261 -5.55 7.15 1.35
N HIS A 262 -5.92 6.03 1.96
CA HIS A 262 -5.73 5.80 3.39
C HIS A 262 -4.24 5.63 3.76
N LEU A 263 -3.37 5.26 2.82
CA LEU A 263 -1.92 5.24 3.04
C LEU A 263 -1.31 6.65 2.95
N ILE A 264 -1.92 7.54 2.17
CA ILE A 264 -1.50 8.96 2.09
C ILE A 264 -2.00 9.77 3.29
N MET A 265 -3.13 9.40 3.90
CA MET A 265 -3.70 10.16 5.02
C MET A 265 -3.33 9.60 6.39
N GLY A 266 -2.93 8.32 6.50
CA GLY A 266 -2.78 7.66 7.78
C GLY A 266 -4.12 7.17 8.39
N PRO A 267 -4.14 6.77 9.68
CA PRO A 267 -3.07 6.89 10.69
C PRO A 267 -1.83 6.09 10.31
N TYR A 268 -0.68 6.38 10.90
CA TYR A 268 0.59 5.75 10.55
C TYR A 268 1.13 4.85 11.66
N ASP A 269 1.77 3.79 11.21
CA ASP A 269 2.54 2.82 11.99
C ASP A 269 3.70 2.36 11.10
N TRP A 270 4.62 1.58 11.68
CA TRP A 270 5.77 1.05 10.97
C TRP A 270 5.39 0.15 9.78
N ASP A 271 4.26 -0.56 9.86
CA ASP A 271 3.76 -1.39 8.76
C ASP A 271 3.32 -0.55 7.55
N LYS A 272 2.66 0.58 7.78
CA LYS A 272 2.30 1.53 6.72
C LYS A 272 3.52 2.26 6.18
N ALA A 273 4.51 2.57 7.00
CA ALA A 273 5.77 3.13 6.51
C ALA A 273 6.47 2.14 5.55
N ARG A 274 6.53 0.86 5.90
CA ARG A 274 7.01 -0.21 5.00
C ARG A 274 6.18 -0.32 3.73
N TRP A 275 4.86 -0.20 3.85
CA TRP A 275 3.98 -0.27 2.68
C TRP A 275 4.18 0.93 1.75
N LEU A 276 4.27 2.14 2.29
CA LEU A 276 4.63 3.36 1.54
C LEU A 276 6.00 3.19 0.86
N TYR A 277 6.98 2.64 1.57
CA TYR A 277 8.29 2.35 1.00
C TYR A 277 8.19 1.39 -0.20
N TRP A 278 7.40 0.32 -0.09
CA TRP A 278 7.16 -0.60 -1.21
C TRP A 278 6.59 0.12 -2.44
N PHE A 279 5.67 1.07 -2.27
CA PHE A 279 5.16 1.88 -3.37
C PHE A 279 6.24 2.75 -4.03
N ILE A 280 7.09 3.42 -3.24
CA ILE A 280 8.21 4.22 -3.75
C ILE A 280 9.19 3.33 -4.49
N ARG A 281 9.58 2.21 -3.87
CA ARG A 281 10.45 1.18 -4.45
C ARG A 281 9.87 0.61 -5.74
N GLY A 282 8.55 0.45 -5.84
CA GLY A 282 7.87 -0.01 -7.06
C GLY A 282 7.77 1.03 -8.17
N GLY A 283 8.08 2.30 -7.89
CA GLY A 283 8.01 3.40 -8.86
C GLY A 283 6.64 4.08 -8.94
N ALA A 284 5.79 3.92 -7.92
CA ALA A 284 4.50 4.60 -7.85
C ALA A 284 4.66 6.12 -7.88
N SER A 285 3.64 6.78 -8.44
CA SER A 285 3.52 8.23 -8.40
C SER A 285 2.14 8.62 -7.87
N LEU A 286 2.03 9.83 -7.32
CA LEU A 286 0.74 10.38 -6.94
C LEU A 286 -0.06 10.69 -8.19
N SER A 287 -1.30 10.18 -8.23
CA SER A 287 -2.19 10.46 -9.34
C SER A 287 -2.72 11.89 -9.28
N ALA A 288 -3.06 12.46 -10.44
CA ALA A 288 -3.69 13.78 -10.53
C ALA A 288 -5.01 13.90 -9.73
N THR A 289 -5.70 12.78 -9.47
CA THR A 289 -6.92 12.76 -8.65
C THR A 289 -6.64 12.76 -7.15
N GLN A 290 -5.40 12.50 -6.73
CA GLN A 290 -5.00 12.54 -5.33
C GLN A 290 -4.54 13.95 -5.04
N THR A 291 -5.36 14.74 -4.37
CA THR A 291 -5.11 16.18 -4.22
C THR A 291 -4.14 16.47 -3.08
N TRP A 292 -3.54 17.66 -3.08
CA TRP A 292 -2.59 18.08 -2.04
C TRP A 292 -3.24 18.14 -0.66
N GLU A 293 -4.55 18.31 -0.55
CA GLU A 293 -5.29 18.27 0.71
C GLU A 293 -5.18 16.90 1.39
N LEU A 294 -5.10 15.80 0.62
CA LEU A 294 -4.92 14.45 1.16
C LEU A 294 -3.54 14.31 1.80
N SER A 295 -2.48 14.76 1.10
CA SER A 295 -1.11 14.68 1.60
C SER A 295 -0.82 15.72 2.69
N LYS A 296 -1.49 16.89 2.68
CA LYS A 296 -1.49 17.83 3.83
C LYS A 296 -2.02 17.16 5.08
N ARG A 297 -3.18 16.48 4.98
CA ARG A 297 -3.76 15.74 6.10
C ARG A 297 -2.85 14.60 6.57
N GLY A 298 -2.21 13.91 5.63
CA GLY A 298 -1.17 12.91 5.93
C GLY A 298 -0.03 13.50 6.76
N TYR A 299 0.56 14.60 6.29
CA TYR A 299 1.62 15.32 6.99
C TYR A 299 1.18 15.75 8.40
N GLU A 300 0.00 16.33 8.54
CA GLU A 300 -0.53 16.73 9.86
C GLU A 300 -0.75 15.54 10.80
N ASN A 301 -1.03 14.36 10.29
CA ASN A 301 -1.12 13.14 11.08
C ASN A 301 0.27 12.58 11.43
N ILE A 302 1.26 12.74 10.54
CA ILE A 302 2.66 12.39 10.83
C ILE A 302 3.19 13.25 11.97
N MET A 303 3.01 14.58 11.91
CA MET A 303 3.53 15.50 12.93
C MET A 303 2.88 15.36 14.32
N LYS A 304 1.84 14.53 14.45
CA LYS A 304 1.16 14.21 15.72
C LYS A 304 1.58 12.88 16.34
N LEU A 305 2.50 12.15 15.70
CA LEU A 305 2.98 10.87 16.21
C LEU A 305 3.96 11.10 17.35
N ASP A 306 3.91 10.22 18.34
CA ASP A 306 4.82 10.25 19.51
C ASP A 306 6.16 9.54 19.25
N ASP A 307 6.33 8.90 18.08
CA ASP A 307 7.54 8.17 17.67
C ASP A 307 8.37 9.03 16.70
N PRO A 308 9.43 9.72 17.17
CA PRO A 308 10.23 10.62 16.34
C PRO A 308 10.90 9.89 15.18
N GLU A 309 11.33 8.64 15.39
CA GLU A 309 11.99 7.84 14.37
C GLU A 309 11.04 7.54 13.22
N LEU A 310 9.82 7.12 13.54
CA LEU A 310 8.77 6.92 12.54
C LEU A 310 8.44 8.22 11.80
N VAL A 311 8.40 9.37 12.50
CA VAL A 311 8.18 10.67 11.87
C VAL A 311 9.26 11.01 10.85
N PHE A 312 10.54 10.84 11.21
CA PHE A 312 11.65 11.06 10.29
C PHE A 312 11.51 10.22 9.03
N GLN A 313 11.21 8.92 9.18
CA GLN A 313 11.04 8.03 8.03
C GLN A 313 9.85 8.44 7.15
N LEU A 314 8.71 8.79 7.75
CA LEU A 314 7.53 9.19 6.99
C LEU A 314 7.71 10.50 6.23
N ILE A 315 8.40 11.49 6.81
CA ILE A 315 8.75 12.74 6.10
C ILE A 315 9.69 12.44 4.93
N ARG A 316 10.68 11.55 5.10
CA ARG A 316 11.56 11.10 4.01
C ARG A 316 10.77 10.42 2.89
N LEU A 317 9.87 9.50 3.24
CA LEU A 317 9.00 8.83 2.28
C LEU A 317 8.11 9.82 1.54
N PHE A 318 7.52 10.80 2.24
CA PHE A 318 6.71 11.85 1.62
C PHE A 318 7.52 12.70 0.65
N SER A 319 8.74 13.05 1.03
CA SER A 319 9.67 13.75 0.17
C SER A 319 10.00 12.94 -1.10
N LEU A 320 10.30 11.66 -0.96
CA LEU A 320 10.60 10.74 -2.07
C LEU A 320 9.40 10.53 -3.00
N PHE A 321 8.16 10.58 -2.50
CA PHE A 321 6.96 10.62 -3.34
C PHE A 321 6.78 11.94 -4.11
N GLY A 322 7.63 12.94 -3.88
CA GLY A 322 7.50 14.26 -4.47
C GLY A 322 6.36 15.08 -3.88
N ILE A 323 5.89 14.76 -2.67
CA ILE A 323 4.76 15.47 -2.05
C ILE A 323 5.09 16.96 -1.88
N PHE A 324 6.22 17.27 -1.25
CA PHE A 324 6.62 18.65 -1.01
C PHE A 324 7.13 19.33 -2.28
N GLY A 325 7.77 18.57 -3.18
CA GLY A 325 8.45 19.11 -4.36
C GLY A 325 7.57 19.35 -5.59
N GLN A 326 6.58 18.49 -5.85
CA GLN A 326 5.76 18.55 -7.07
C GLN A 326 4.26 18.61 -6.79
N HIS A 327 3.82 17.97 -5.70
CA HIS A 327 2.39 17.81 -5.40
C HIS A 327 1.79 19.01 -4.68
N TRP A 328 2.51 19.57 -3.70
CA TRP A 328 2.02 20.69 -2.91
C TRP A 328 2.13 22.02 -3.68
N PRO A 329 1.09 22.88 -3.65
CA PRO A 329 1.22 24.24 -4.16
C PRO A 329 2.21 25.04 -3.30
N ARG A 330 2.90 26.01 -3.90
CA ARG A 330 3.97 26.78 -3.22
C ARG A 330 3.50 27.43 -1.92
N PHE A 331 2.29 27.98 -1.89
CA PHE A 331 1.77 28.64 -0.69
C PHE A 331 1.67 27.69 0.51
N LEU A 332 1.36 26.41 0.27
CA LEU A 332 1.24 25.41 1.32
C LEU A 332 2.60 25.01 1.87
N VAL A 333 3.62 24.90 1.01
CA VAL A 333 4.99 24.63 1.45
C VAL A 333 5.48 25.75 2.37
N VAL A 334 5.18 27.01 2.02
CA VAL A 334 5.50 28.18 2.87
C VAL A 334 4.72 28.16 4.19
N GLU A 335 3.39 27.93 4.15
CA GLU A 335 2.56 27.80 5.37
C GLU A 335 3.13 26.77 6.34
N LYS A 336 3.51 25.58 5.84
CA LYS A 336 4.05 24.49 6.68
C LYS A 336 5.50 24.70 7.10
N LEU A 337 6.28 25.45 6.33
CA LEU A 337 7.63 25.86 6.71
C LEU A 337 7.58 26.83 7.90
N GLU A 338 6.71 27.85 7.83
CA GLU A 338 6.47 28.79 8.94
C GLU A 338 5.95 28.06 10.18
N GLU A 339 5.04 27.09 10.02
CA GLU A 339 4.59 26.23 11.11
C GLU A 339 5.76 25.46 11.73
N ALA A 340 6.65 24.87 10.92
CA ALA A 340 7.80 24.13 11.42
C ALA A 340 8.82 25.02 12.14
N GLU A 341 9.07 26.23 11.64
CA GLU A 341 9.93 27.24 12.27
C GLU A 341 9.42 27.69 13.64
N ASN A 342 8.12 27.97 13.73
CA ASN A 342 7.52 28.40 15.00
C ASN A 342 7.59 27.30 16.07
N ASN A 343 7.35 26.04 15.67
CA ASN A 343 7.40 24.91 16.61
C ASN A 343 8.83 24.49 16.96
N SER A 344 9.80 24.61 16.05
CA SER A 344 11.22 24.31 16.37
C SER A 344 11.82 25.31 17.36
N GLN A 345 11.30 26.54 17.39
CA GLN A 345 11.72 27.59 18.32
C GLN A 345 10.97 27.57 19.67
N ASP A 346 9.90 26.78 19.80
CA ASP A 346 9.16 26.70 21.06
C ASP A 346 9.95 25.91 22.12
N MET A 347 10.57 26.67 23.04
CA MET A 347 11.34 26.14 24.16
C MET A 347 10.54 25.24 25.12
N ARG A 348 9.22 25.14 24.96
CA ARG A 348 8.35 24.27 25.79
C ARG A 348 8.27 22.83 25.26
N MET A 349 8.78 22.55 24.07
CA MET A 349 8.75 21.21 23.48
C MET A 349 9.85 20.30 24.04
N SER A 350 9.65 18.97 23.93
CA SER A 350 10.73 18.01 24.21
C SER A 350 11.83 18.11 23.15
N VAL A 351 13.08 17.76 23.52
CA VAL A 351 14.23 17.76 22.60
C VAL A 351 13.93 16.94 21.33
N ASP A 352 13.32 15.77 21.48
CA ASP A 352 12.98 14.90 20.36
C ASP A 352 11.95 15.54 19.43
N SER A 353 10.97 16.26 19.99
CA SER A 353 9.98 17.01 19.20
C SER A 353 10.64 18.16 18.44
N THR A 354 11.56 18.90 19.07
CA THR A 354 12.31 19.98 18.42
C THR A 354 13.13 19.46 17.24
N GLN A 355 13.76 18.29 17.37
CA GLN A 355 14.52 17.66 16.28
C GLN A 355 13.62 17.28 15.09
N VAL A 356 12.43 16.76 15.36
CA VAL A 356 11.43 16.45 14.33
C VAL A 356 11.01 17.69 13.55
N TRP A 357 10.77 18.81 14.23
CA TRP A 357 10.39 20.07 13.59
C TRP A 357 11.54 20.70 12.80
N ASP A 358 12.77 20.68 13.33
CA ASP A 358 13.96 21.14 12.60
C ASP A 358 14.20 20.29 11.32
N PHE A 359 14.01 18.98 11.41
CA PHE A 359 14.08 18.11 10.24
C PHE A 359 13.02 18.47 9.19
N ALA A 360 11.76 18.59 9.61
CA ALA A 360 10.67 18.98 8.72
C ALA A 360 10.95 20.33 8.04
N GLN A 361 11.44 21.31 8.81
CA GLN A 361 11.83 22.63 8.31
C GLN A 361 12.89 22.50 7.20
N ARG A 362 13.98 21.76 7.43
CA ARG A 362 15.05 21.57 6.43
C ARG A 362 14.56 20.90 5.16
N VAL A 363 13.70 19.88 5.27
CA VAL A 363 13.10 19.20 4.11
C VAL A 363 12.24 20.16 3.30
N LEU A 364 11.36 20.92 3.96
CA LEU A 364 10.47 21.88 3.29
C LEU A 364 11.24 23.02 2.63
N LEU A 365 12.27 23.55 3.30
CA LEU A 365 13.14 24.59 2.76
C LEU A 365 13.86 24.12 1.48
N TYR A 366 14.44 22.91 1.50
CA TYR A 366 15.08 22.32 0.33
C TYR A 366 14.14 22.25 -0.88
N HIS A 367 12.91 21.78 -0.70
CA HIS A 367 11.93 21.70 -1.80
C HIS A 367 11.45 23.08 -2.26
N LEU A 368 11.42 24.07 -1.37
CA LEU A 368 11.07 25.45 -1.72
C LEU A 368 12.16 26.09 -2.59
N GLU A 369 13.44 25.91 -2.22
CA GLU A 369 14.61 26.43 -2.93
C GLU A 369 14.80 25.76 -4.29
N SER A 370 14.66 24.43 -4.36
CA SER A 370 14.78 23.67 -5.62
C SER A 370 13.80 24.13 -6.71
N ARG A 371 12.62 24.66 -6.32
CA ARG A 371 11.62 25.19 -7.26
C ARG A 371 11.97 26.57 -7.83
N SER A 372 12.86 27.33 -7.18
CA SER A 372 13.30 28.64 -7.69
C SER A 372 14.22 28.49 -8.89
N ASP A 373 15.04 27.43 -8.88
CA ASP A 373 16.09 27.22 -9.88
C ASP A 373 15.51 26.72 -11.22
N ASP A 374 14.41 25.96 -11.20
CA ASP A 374 13.71 25.50 -12.41
C ASP A 374 13.07 26.64 -13.24
N LYS A 375 13.07 27.88 -12.75
CA LYS A 375 12.53 29.06 -13.45
C LYS A 375 13.59 29.97 -14.08
N ARG A 376 14.88 29.63 -13.97
CA ARG A 376 15.99 30.32 -14.65
C ARG A 376 16.45 29.51 -15.85
#